data_AF-A0AA91I4S5-F1
#
_entry.id   AF-A0AA91I4S5-F1
#
_cell.length_a   1.000
_cell.length_b   1.000
_cell.length_c   1.000
_cell.angle_alpha   90.00
_cell.angle_beta   90.00
_cell.angle_gamma   90.00
#
_symmetry.space_group_name_H-M   'P 1'
#
loop_
_entity.id
_entity.type
_entity.pdbx_description
1 polymer ?
#
loop_
_entity_poly.entity_id
_entity_poly.type
_entity_poly.pdbx_seq_one_letter_code
_entity_poly.pdbx_strand_id
1 'polypeptide(L)'
;MKTLTAITVSALLFASSGVFAEEHAATALEHTNQAVTHGKAGHASVLVEHAEAALPHAKKGAEVAKGEAKTHMEAGVKSLESAVEHGKMGHADVATKAAEEAVEHIKAGNK
;
A
#
# COMPACT_ATOMS: atom_id res chain seq x y z
N MET A 1 -34.73 -41.44 13.93
CA MET A 1 -33.41 -41.26 13.29
C MET A 1 -33.25 -39.77 13.01
N LYS A 2 -32.32 -39.08 13.68
CA LYS A 2 -32.14 -37.62 13.60
C LYS A 2 -31.05 -37.31 12.58
N THR A 3 -31.44 -36.67 11.49
CA THR A 3 -30.54 -36.02 10.52
C THR A 3 -30.04 -34.71 11.09
N LEU A 4 -28.75 -34.58 11.40
CA LEU A 4 -28.08 -33.29 11.57
C LEU A 4 -26.58 -33.45 11.29
N THR A 5 -26.21 -33.43 10.00
CA THR A 5 -24.84 -33.09 9.60
C THR A 5 -24.90 -31.66 9.11
N ALA A 6 -24.47 -30.71 9.93
CA ALA A 6 -24.50 -29.30 9.58
C ALA A 6 -23.25 -28.57 10.07
N ILE A 7 -22.48 -28.11 9.08
CA ILE A 7 -21.79 -26.82 9.00
C ILE A 7 -20.59 -26.63 9.93
N THR A 8 -19.40 -26.90 9.38
CA THR A 8 -18.13 -26.32 9.84
C THR A 8 -17.20 -26.06 8.65
N VAL A 9 -17.59 -25.15 7.75
CA VAL A 9 -16.67 -24.64 6.69
C VAL A 9 -16.56 -23.11 6.68
N SER A 10 -17.40 -22.39 7.43
CA SER A 10 -17.47 -20.92 7.31
C SER A 10 -16.33 -20.14 8.00
N ALA A 11 -15.43 -20.79 8.76
CA ALA A 11 -14.36 -20.11 9.50
C ALA A 11 -13.06 -19.90 8.70
N LEU A 12 -12.86 -20.62 7.57
CA LEU A 12 -11.59 -20.58 6.82
C LEU A 12 -11.50 -19.39 5.83
N LEU A 13 -12.63 -18.77 5.49
CA LEU A 13 -12.67 -17.68 4.50
C LEU A 13 -12.31 -16.30 5.06
N PHE A 14 -12.33 -16.10 6.37
CA PHE A 14 -11.97 -14.80 6.99
C PHE A 14 -10.47 -14.66 7.26
N ALA A 15 -9.77 -15.77 7.51
CA ALA A 15 -8.32 -15.75 7.75
C ALA A 15 -7.52 -15.38 6.49
N SER A 16 -8.02 -15.76 5.30
CA SER A 16 -7.31 -15.53 4.04
C SER A 16 -7.25 -14.07 3.63
N SER A 17 -8.31 -13.27 3.87
CA SER A 17 -8.33 -11.86 3.45
C SER A 17 -7.31 -10.98 4.17
N GLY A 18 -6.96 -11.31 5.42
CA GLY A 18 -5.94 -10.57 6.18
C GLY A 18 -4.53 -10.80 5.63
N VAL A 19 -4.21 -12.05 5.28
CA VAL A 19 -2.90 -12.42 4.72
C VAL A 19 -2.64 -11.71 3.38
N PHE A 20 -3.66 -11.62 2.52
CA PHE A 20 -3.52 -10.88 1.25
C PHE A 20 -3.35 -9.38 1.46
N ALA A 21 -4.01 -8.78 2.46
CA ALA A 21 -3.87 -7.36 2.78
C ALA A 21 -2.42 -7.04 3.20
N GLU A 22 -1.86 -7.87 4.06
CA GLU A 22 -0.52 -7.71 4.61
C GLU A 22 0.57 -7.90 3.54
N GLU A 23 0.43 -8.90 2.66
CA GLU A 23 1.38 -9.11 1.54
C GLU A 23 1.42 -7.89 0.61
N HIS A 24 0.27 -7.40 0.17
CA HIS A 24 0.21 -6.23 -0.70
C HIS A 24 0.73 -4.97 -0.01
N ALA A 25 0.37 -4.74 1.26
CA ALA A 25 0.87 -3.58 2.00
C ALA A 25 2.40 -3.63 2.21
N ALA A 26 2.96 -4.82 2.46
CA ALA A 26 4.40 -5.02 2.60
C ALA A 26 5.16 -4.72 1.30
N THR A 27 4.72 -5.24 0.15
CA THR A 27 5.35 -4.95 -1.15
C THR A 27 5.21 -3.48 -1.52
N ALA A 28 4.05 -2.85 -1.27
CA ALA A 28 3.87 -1.42 -1.46
C ALA A 28 4.88 -0.62 -0.62
N LEU A 29 5.07 -1.01 0.63
CA LEU A 29 6.00 -0.36 1.55
C LEU A 29 7.46 -0.51 1.10
N GLU A 30 7.86 -1.67 0.59
CA GLU A 30 9.20 -1.91 0.06
C GLU A 30 9.53 -0.94 -1.09
N HIS A 31 8.68 -0.91 -2.11
CA HIS A 31 8.85 0.01 -3.23
C HIS A 31 8.79 1.47 -2.77
N THR A 32 7.88 1.84 -1.87
CA THR A 32 7.80 3.23 -1.38
C THR A 32 9.07 3.64 -0.63
N ASN A 33 9.71 2.76 0.14
CA ASN A 33 10.99 3.07 0.79
C ASN A 33 12.14 3.24 -0.22
N GLN A 34 12.14 2.49 -1.32
CA GLN A 34 13.08 2.71 -2.42
C GLN A 34 12.82 4.06 -3.10
N ALA A 35 11.55 4.43 -3.30
CA ALA A 35 11.17 5.73 -3.83
C ALA A 35 11.70 6.88 -2.95
N VAL A 36 11.56 6.78 -1.62
CA VAL A 36 12.15 7.74 -0.66
C VAL A 36 13.67 7.77 -0.75
N THR A 37 14.32 6.61 -0.82
CA THR A 37 15.79 6.52 -0.88
C THR A 37 16.34 7.21 -2.13
N HIS A 38 15.76 6.90 -3.29
CA HIS A 38 16.14 7.52 -4.56
C HIS A 38 15.74 9.00 -4.63
N GLY A 39 14.60 9.36 -4.05
CA GLY A 39 14.16 10.74 -3.89
C GLY A 39 15.16 11.60 -3.12
N LYS A 40 15.62 11.12 -1.97
CA LYS A 40 16.65 11.78 -1.14
C LYS A 40 17.98 11.94 -1.88
N ALA A 41 18.27 11.07 -2.84
CA ALA A 41 19.43 11.18 -3.72
C ALA A 41 19.20 12.11 -4.94
N GLY A 42 18.02 12.73 -5.07
CA GLY A 42 17.66 13.58 -6.21
C GLY A 42 17.29 12.80 -7.48
N HIS A 43 17.18 11.47 -7.40
CA HIS A 43 16.89 10.60 -8.54
C HIS A 43 15.38 10.56 -8.84
N ALA A 44 14.81 11.68 -9.32
CA ALA A 44 13.37 11.81 -9.55
C ALA A 44 12.78 10.68 -10.42
N SER A 45 13.46 10.28 -11.50
CA SER A 45 12.99 9.20 -12.38
C SER A 45 12.91 7.85 -11.66
N VAL A 46 13.92 7.51 -10.86
CA VAL A 46 13.96 6.22 -10.14
C VAL A 46 12.97 6.22 -8.97
N LEU A 47 12.76 7.38 -8.34
CA LEU A 47 11.64 7.56 -7.40
C LEU A 47 10.32 7.22 -8.07
N VAL A 48 10.05 7.77 -9.26
CA VAL A 48 8.79 7.52 -10.00
C VAL A 48 8.62 6.04 -10.31
N GLU A 49 9.67 5.36 -10.79
CA GLU A 49 9.63 3.92 -11.09
C GLU A 49 9.17 3.10 -9.86
N HIS A 50 9.77 3.37 -8.71
CA HIS A 50 9.38 2.69 -7.48
C HIS A 50 7.99 3.10 -6.99
N ALA A 51 7.62 4.38 -7.07
CA ALA A 51 6.28 4.83 -6.67
C ALA A 51 5.17 4.22 -7.56
N GLU A 52 5.40 4.10 -8.87
CA GLU A 52 4.49 3.43 -9.81
C GLU A 52 4.39 1.93 -9.53
N ALA A 53 5.49 1.28 -9.14
CA ALA A 53 5.48 -0.12 -8.72
C ALA A 53 4.74 -0.34 -7.38
N ALA A 54 4.78 0.63 -6.46
CA ALA A 54 4.05 0.57 -5.20
C ALA A 54 2.53 0.74 -5.37
N LEU A 55 2.09 1.58 -6.31
CA LEU A 55 0.67 1.94 -6.51
C LEU A 55 -0.30 0.74 -6.63
N PRO A 56 -0.08 -0.26 -7.50
CA PRO A 56 -1.02 -1.38 -7.64
C PRO A 56 -1.14 -2.19 -6.33
N HIS A 57 -0.03 -2.36 -5.61
CA HIS A 57 -0.03 -3.05 -4.31
C HIS A 57 -0.76 -2.24 -3.24
N ALA A 58 -0.51 -0.93 -3.14
CA ALA A 58 -1.22 -0.06 -2.20
C ALA A 58 -2.73 -0.02 -2.47
N LYS A 59 -3.13 0.06 -3.76
CA LYS A 59 -4.53 -0.02 -4.19
C LYS A 59 -5.15 -1.35 -3.80
N LYS A 60 -4.45 -2.47 -4.01
CA LYS A 60 -4.96 -3.78 -3.63
C LYS A 60 -5.11 -3.95 -2.12
N GLY A 61 -4.15 -3.44 -1.35
CA GLY A 61 -4.26 -3.37 0.11
C GLY A 61 -5.45 -2.54 0.57
N ALA A 62 -5.72 -1.38 -0.06
CA ALA A 62 -6.89 -0.56 0.22
C ALA A 62 -8.22 -1.25 -0.10
N GLU A 63 -8.29 -2.06 -1.17
CA GLU A 63 -9.50 -2.81 -1.55
C GLU A 63 -9.92 -3.83 -0.49
N VAL A 64 -8.96 -4.50 0.13
CA VAL A 64 -9.21 -5.59 1.09
C VAL A 64 -9.25 -5.12 2.55
N ALA A 65 -8.63 -3.97 2.84
CA ALA A 65 -8.65 -3.35 4.16
C ALA A 65 -10.05 -2.85 4.56
N LYS A 66 -10.27 -2.69 5.86
CA LYS A 66 -11.53 -2.20 6.44
C LYS A 66 -11.24 -1.18 7.54
N GLY A 67 -12.23 -0.34 7.87
CA GLY A 67 -12.12 0.64 8.95
C GLY A 67 -10.95 1.61 8.75
N GLU A 68 -10.25 1.95 9.84
CA GLU A 68 -9.12 2.89 9.82
C GLU A 68 -7.98 2.41 8.92
N ALA A 69 -7.73 1.10 8.85
CA ALA A 69 -6.70 0.54 7.97
C ALA A 69 -6.96 0.92 6.51
N LYS A 70 -8.22 0.84 6.06
CA LYS A 70 -8.61 1.28 4.71
C LYS A 70 -8.37 2.77 4.50
N THR A 71 -8.75 3.61 5.46
CA THR A 71 -8.52 5.06 5.37
C THR A 71 -7.05 5.39 5.23
N HIS A 72 -6.18 4.73 6.00
CA HIS A 72 -4.74 4.89 5.87
C HIS A 72 -4.21 4.37 4.53
N MET A 73 -4.64 3.20 4.05
CA MET A 73 -4.22 2.69 2.75
C MET A 73 -4.65 3.60 1.59
N GLU A 74 -5.87 4.14 1.60
CA GLU A 74 -6.35 5.11 0.60
C GLU A 74 -5.54 6.42 0.64
N ALA A 75 -5.16 6.90 1.83
CA ALA A 75 -4.28 8.06 1.96
C ALA A 75 -2.88 7.77 1.41
N GLY A 76 -2.32 6.59 1.70
CA GLY A 76 -1.04 6.15 1.13
C GLY A 76 -1.06 6.09 -0.40
N VAL A 77 -2.17 5.62 -1.00
CA VAL A 77 -2.37 5.67 -2.46
C VAL A 77 -2.31 7.10 -2.99
N LYS A 78 -3.02 8.05 -2.37
CA LYS A 78 -3.02 9.46 -2.80
C LYS A 78 -1.63 10.09 -2.71
N SER A 79 -0.90 9.82 -1.63
CA SER A 79 0.48 10.30 -1.46
C SER A 79 1.42 9.69 -2.51
N LEU A 80 1.26 8.41 -2.87
CA LEU A 80 1.98 7.80 -4.00
C LEU A 80 1.63 8.46 -5.34
N GLU A 81 0.36 8.75 -5.61
CA GLU A 81 -0.07 9.45 -6.83
C GLU A 81 0.58 10.85 -6.92
N SER A 82 0.66 11.58 -5.80
CA SER A 82 1.37 12.86 -5.72
C SER A 82 2.88 12.70 -5.92
N ALA A 83 3.50 11.65 -5.36
CA ALA A 83 4.91 11.35 -5.57
C ALA A 83 5.22 11.09 -7.05
N VAL A 84 4.36 10.34 -7.74
CA VAL A 84 4.48 10.09 -9.19
C VAL A 84 4.30 11.38 -9.99
N GLU A 85 3.28 12.17 -9.69
CA GLU A 85 3.01 13.44 -10.38
C GLU A 85 4.20 14.40 -10.28
N HIS A 86 4.65 14.70 -9.07
CA HIS A 86 5.78 15.61 -8.85
C HIS A 86 7.10 15.02 -9.33
N GLY A 87 7.30 13.71 -9.19
CA GLY A 87 8.50 13.03 -9.67
C GLY A 87 8.63 13.12 -11.21
N LYS A 88 7.51 12.99 -11.94
CA LYS A 88 7.47 13.16 -13.40
C LYS A 88 7.78 14.59 -13.85
N MET A 89 7.54 15.59 -12.98
CA MET A 89 7.94 16.97 -13.20
C MET A 89 9.42 17.23 -12.86
N GLY A 90 10.14 16.23 -12.36
CA GLY A 90 11.52 16.40 -11.87
C GLY A 90 11.62 17.03 -10.48
N HIS A 91 10.50 17.24 -9.79
CA HIS A 91 10.45 17.82 -8.44
C HIS A 91 10.82 16.76 -7.40
N ALA A 92 12.08 16.31 -7.40
CA ALA A 92 12.54 15.19 -6.57
C ALA A 92 12.25 15.42 -5.08
N ASP A 93 12.41 16.64 -4.59
CA ASP A 93 12.19 17.04 -3.19
C ASP A 93 10.71 16.94 -2.78
N VAL A 94 9.80 17.46 -3.60
CA VAL A 94 8.35 17.38 -3.35
C VAL A 94 7.88 15.93 -3.46
N ALA A 95 8.34 15.21 -4.48
CA ALA A 95 8.04 13.81 -4.68
C ALA A 95 8.53 12.93 -3.51
N THR A 96 9.70 13.24 -2.94
CA THR A 96 10.23 12.55 -1.77
C THR A 96 9.34 12.72 -0.56
N LYS A 97 8.87 13.95 -0.29
CA LYS A 97 7.96 14.21 0.84
C LYS A 97 6.65 13.44 0.69
N ALA A 98 6.08 13.44 -0.50
CA ALA A 98 4.89 12.65 -0.79
C ALA A 98 5.13 11.13 -0.62
N ALA A 99 6.30 10.62 -1.02
CA ALA A 99 6.66 9.22 -0.77
C ALA A 99 6.87 8.91 0.74
N GLU A 100 7.40 9.85 1.53
CA GLU A 100 7.53 9.70 2.99
C GLU A 100 6.16 9.65 3.67
N GLU A 101 5.23 10.53 3.28
CA GLU A 101 3.83 10.49 3.75
C GLU A 101 3.16 9.16 3.38
N ALA A 102 3.41 8.65 2.17
CA ALA A 102 2.92 7.33 1.76
C ALA A 102 3.47 6.21 2.66
N VAL A 103 4.75 6.25 3.04
CA VAL A 103 5.34 5.27 3.99
C VAL A 103 4.60 5.30 5.33
N GLU A 104 4.32 6.48 5.88
CA GLU A 104 3.62 6.62 7.16
C GLU A 104 2.21 6.03 7.09
N HIS A 105 1.46 6.38 6.04
CA HIS A 105 0.11 5.89 5.83
C HIS A 105 0.06 4.38 5.57
N ILE A 106 0.92 3.83 4.71
CA ILE A 106 0.96 2.39 4.42
C ILE A 106 1.29 1.59 5.70
N LYS A 107 2.24 2.06 6.52
CA LYS A 107 2.54 1.42 7.82
C LYS A 107 1.35 1.47 8.78
N ALA A 108 0.63 2.58 8.82
CA ALA A 108 -0.57 2.71 9.66
C ALA A 108 -1.73 1.85 9.17
N GLY A 109 -1.83 1.64 7.84
CA GLY A 109 -2.84 0.80 7.19
C GLY A 109 -2.53 -0.69 7.20
N ASN A 110 -1.29 -1.08 7.47
CA ASN A 110 -0.84 -2.47 7.57
C ASN A 110 -0.88 -2.96 9.03
N LYS A 111 -2.08 -3.19 9.59
CA LYS A 111 -2.30 -3.64 10.97
C LYS A 111 -3.37 -4.72 11.07
#